data_AF-A0A950VIH6-F1
#
_entry.id   AF-A0A950VIH6-F1
#
_cell.length_a   1.000
_cell.length_b   1.000
_cell.length_c   1.000
_cell.angle_alpha   90.00
_cell.angle_beta   90.00
_cell.angle_gamma   90.00
#
_symmetry.space_group_name_H-M   'P 1'
#
loop_
_entity.id
_entity.type
_entity.pdbx_description
1 polymer ?
#
loop_
_entity_poly.entity_id
_entity_poly.type
_entity_poly.pdbx_seq_one_letter_code
_entity_poly.pdbx_strand_id
1 'polypeptide(L)'
;MPSALALPRRSHPVARVLAAGLETLAATEQGRLVLWLPVFLGTSVLVYFGLRAEPPSWAGAALALPASLAAWLARGWARAALVPVAAVALGFALAQSATLRALPRETLPYRAVVLTGRVAGVEILPEGRRVTVAAARLDDGTALRRRVRVRLR
;
A
#
# COMPACT_ATOMS: atom_id res chain seq x y z
N MET A 1 35.25 21.12 -32.55
CA MET A 1 33.86 21.36 -32.94
C MET A 1 33.02 20.15 -32.54
N PRO A 2 32.13 20.22 -31.53
CA PRO A 2 31.29 19.09 -31.17
C PRO A 2 29.97 19.16 -31.96
N SER A 3 29.78 18.18 -32.84
CA SER A 3 28.54 17.98 -33.60
C SER A 3 27.43 17.56 -32.66
N ALA A 4 26.42 18.43 -32.52
CA ALA A 4 25.20 18.16 -31.78
C ALA A 4 24.42 17.04 -32.48
N LEU A 5 24.32 15.90 -31.80
CA LEU A 5 23.48 14.76 -32.17
C LEU A 5 22.02 15.18 -32.01
N ALA A 6 21.46 15.80 -33.05
CA ALA A 6 20.05 16.18 -33.11
C ALA A 6 19.20 14.90 -33.26
N LEU A 7 18.84 14.29 -32.14
CA LEU A 7 17.88 13.19 -32.13
C LEU A 7 16.53 13.69 -32.67
N PRO A 8 15.94 13.04 -33.67
CA PRO A 8 14.64 13.42 -34.18
C PRO A 8 13.59 13.17 -33.09
N ARG A 9 13.06 14.24 -32.50
CA ARG A 9 11.86 14.21 -31.65
C ARG A 9 10.64 13.92 -32.52
N ARG A 10 10.50 12.68 -33.01
CA ARG A 10 9.23 12.21 -33.58
C ARG A 10 8.24 12.00 -32.43
N SER A 11 7.53 13.05 -32.05
CA SER A 11 6.39 12.94 -31.15
C SER A 11 5.21 12.35 -31.92
N HIS A 12 4.87 11.10 -31.60
CA HIS A 12 3.71 10.42 -32.18
C HIS A 12 2.45 11.28 -32.01
N PRO A 13 1.58 11.38 -33.03
CA PRO A 13 0.36 12.20 -32.96
C PRO A 13 -0.54 11.79 -31.78
N VAL A 14 -0.58 10.49 -31.48
CA VAL A 14 -1.29 9.94 -30.31
C VAL A 14 -0.74 10.50 -28.99
N ALA A 15 0.58 10.59 -28.84
CA ALA A 15 1.20 11.13 -27.63
C ALA A 15 0.83 12.62 -27.43
N ARG A 16 0.68 13.38 -28.53
CA ARG A 16 0.24 14.78 -28.46
C ARG A 16 -1.22 14.91 -28.05
N VAL A 17 -2.10 14.06 -28.58
CA VAL A 17 -3.54 14.05 -28.19
C VAL A 17 -3.70 13.68 -26.72
N LEU A 18 -2.99 12.65 -26.26
CA LEU A 18 -3.00 12.24 -24.85
C LEU A 18 -2.40 13.32 -23.94
N ALA A 19 -1.29 13.95 -24.35
CA ALA A 19 -0.69 15.05 -23.62
C ALA A 19 -1.65 16.23 -23.48
N ALA A 20 -2.32 16.63 -24.57
CA ALA A 20 -3.33 17.69 -24.55
C ALA A 20 -4.50 17.33 -23.62
N GLY A 21 -5.01 16.09 -23.70
CA GLY A 21 -6.09 15.61 -22.83
C GLY A 21 -5.71 15.64 -21.34
N LEU A 22 -4.50 15.20 -21.00
CA LEU A 22 -3.98 15.23 -19.62
C LEU A 22 -3.75 16.66 -19.14
N GLU A 23 -3.23 17.55 -19.98
CA GLU A 23 -3.09 18.97 -19.65
C GLU A 23 -4.45 19.63 -19.42
N THR A 24 -5.45 19.34 -20.27
CA THR A 24 -6.80 19.87 -20.07
C THR A 24 -7.42 19.35 -18.79
N LEU A 25 -7.33 18.04 -18.50
CA LEU A 25 -7.89 17.47 -17.28
C LEU A 25 -7.18 18.02 -16.03
N ALA A 26 -5.85 18.13 -16.08
CA ALA A 26 -5.07 18.71 -15.01
C ALA A 26 -5.44 20.18 -14.79
N ALA A 27 -5.64 20.96 -15.85
CA ALA A 27 -6.06 22.36 -15.79
C ALA A 27 -7.49 22.51 -15.25
N THR A 28 -8.44 21.67 -15.68
CA THR A 28 -9.82 21.68 -15.18
C THR A 28 -9.89 21.30 -13.70
N GLU A 29 -9.04 20.39 -13.26
CA GLU A 29 -8.99 19.90 -11.87
C GLU A 29 -7.90 20.59 -11.02
N GLN A 30 -7.36 21.73 -11.48
CA GLN A 30 -6.38 22.52 -10.71
C GLN A 30 -6.97 22.89 -9.35
N GLY A 31 -6.29 22.47 -8.27
CA GLY A 31 -6.75 22.64 -6.88
C GLY A 31 -7.52 21.44 -6.29
N ARG A 32 -8.03 20.52 -7.12
CA ARG A 32 -8.75 19.30 -6.71
C ARG A 32 -7.96 18.01 -6.91
N LEU A 33 -6.77 18.09 -7.51
CA LEU A 33 -5.87 16.94 -7.71
C LEU A 33 -5.55 16.18 -6.41
N VAL A 34 -5.55 16.86 -5.26
CA VAL A 34 -5.38 16.24 -3.94
C VAL A 34 -6.49 15.22 -3.64
N LEU A 35 -7.72 15.43 -4.12
CA LEU A 35 -8.86 14.53 -3.93
C LEU A 35 -8.70 13.19 -4.67
N TRP A 36 -7.78 13.11 -5.62
CA TRP A 36 -7.47 11.88 -6.35
C TRP A 36 -6.39 11.03 -5.68
N LEU A 37 -5.65 11.57 -4.71
CA LEU A 37 -4.64 10.80 -3.96
C LEU A 37 -5.21 9.51 -3.34
N PRO A 38 -6.39 9.50 -2.68
CA PRO A 38 -6.98 8.28 -2.15
C PRO A 38 -7.26 7.23 -3.23
N VAL A 39 -7.64 7.65 -4.43
CA VAL A 39 -7.89 6.75 -5.56
C VAL A 39 -6.59 6.08 -5.99
N PHE A 40 -5.54 6.85 -6.24
CA PHE A 40 -4.23 6.29 -6.64
C PHE A 40 -3.63 5.38 -5.58
N LEU A 41 -3.73 5.76 -4.31
CA LEU A 41 -3.30 4.91 -3.20
C LEU A 41 -4.15 3.64 -3.11
N GLY A 42 -5.48 3.73 -3.23
CA GLY A 42 -6.36 2.57 -3.27
C GLY A 42 -6.03 1.62 -4.42
N THR A 43 -5.81 2.15 -5.62
CA THR A 43 -5.37 1.37 -6.79
C THR A 43 -4.06 0.63 -6.51
N SER A 44 -3.09 1.29 -5.86
CA SER A 44 -1.81 0.64 -5.54
C SER A 44 -1.94 -0.55 -4.59
N VAL A 45 -2.89 -0.49 -3.64
CA VAL A 45 -3.19 -1.61 -2.73
C VAL A 45 -3.77 -2.79 -3.51
N LEU A 46 -4.71 -2.52 -4.43
CA LEU A 46 -5.28 -3.57 -5.31
C LEU A 46 -4.20 -4.22 -6.18
N VAL A 47 -3.30 -3.42 -6.75
CA VAL A 47 -2.16 -3.93 -7.54
C VAL A 47 -1.25 -4.80 -6.67
N TYR A 48 -0.88 -4.31 -5.48
CA TYR A 48 0.01 -5.03 -4.56
C TYR A 48 -0.57 -6.39 -4.15
N PHE A 49 -1.82 -6.44 -3.69
CA PHE A 49 -2.46 -7.69 -3.25
C PHE A 49 -2.98 -8.56 -4.39
N GLY A 50 -3.05 -8.03 -5.62
CA GLY A 50 -3.37 -8.80 -6.83
C GLY A 50 -2.17 -9.59 -7.38
N LEU A 51 -0.95 -9.33 -6.92
CA LEU A 51 0.24 -10.09 -7.30
C LEU A 51 0.15 -11.54 -6.81
N ARG A 52 0.45 -12.48 -7.70
CA ARG A 52 0.45 -13.93 -7.39
C ARG A 52 1.66 -14.39 -6.60
N ALA A 53 2.73 -13.62 -6.63
CA ALA A 53 3.99 -13.91 -5.96
C ALA A 53 4.42 -12.70 -5.16
N GLU A 54 5.07 -12.94 -4.01
CA GLU A 54 5.58 -11.86 -3.19
C GLU A 54 6.70 -11.11 -3.91
N PRO A 55 6.56 -9.79 -4.14
CA PRO A 55 7.62 -9.01 -4.74
C PRO A 55 8.82 -8.91 -3.79
N PRO A 56 10.05 -8.84 -4.31
CA PRO A 56 11.24 -8.68 -3.46
C PRO A 56 11.11 -7.40 -2.62
N SER A 57 11.65 -7.41 -1.40
CA SER A 57 11.43 -6.35 -0.39
C SER A 57 11.83 -4.94 -0.84
N TRP A 58 12.71 -4.82 -1.84
CA TRP A 58 13.16 -3.56 -2.42
C TRP A 58 12.33 -3.08 -3.62
N ALA A 59 11.41 -3.90 -4.16
CA ALA A 59 10.65 -3.58 -5.37
C ALA A 59 9.88 -2.27 -5.27
N GLY A 60 9.20 -2.03 -4.15
CA GLY A 60 8.45 -0.81 -3.92
C GLY A 60 9.34 0.43 -3.90
N ALA A 61 10.48 0.38 -3.22
CA ALA A 61 11.45 1.47 -3.23
C ALA A 61 12.05 1.70 -4.64
N ALA A 62 12.37 0.61 -5.35
CA ALA A 62 12.90 0.66 -6.71
C ALA A 62 11.91 1.24 -7.73
N LEU A 63 10.60 1.15 -7.50
CA LEU A 63 9.58 1.78 -8.33
C LEU A 63 9.29 3.22 -7.88
N ALA A 64 9.15 3.46 -6.57
CA ALA A 64 8.76 4.75 -6.04
C ALA A 64 9.83 5.82 -6.27
N LEU A 65 11.10 5.54 -5.98
CA LEU A 65 12.20 6.50 -6.08
C LEU A 65 12.35 7.10 -7.50
N PRO A 66 12.52 6.29 -8.57
CA PRO A 66 12.66 6.86 -9.91
C PRO A 66 11.36 7.50 -10.40
N ALA A 67 10.18 6.97 -10.05
CA ALA A 67 8.91 7.59 -10.46
C ALA A 67 8.71 8.97 -9.81
N SER A 68 9.00 9.09 -8.51
CA SER A 68 8.96 10.38 -7.80
C SER A 68 10.01 11.36 -8.34
N LEU A 69 11.23 10.90 -8.62
CA LEU A 69 12.28 11.74 -9.20
C LEU A 69 11.91 12.22 -10.61
N ALA A 70 11.39 11.33 -11.46
CA ALA A 70 10.92 11.67 -12.80
C ALA A 70 9.77 12.69 -12.73
N ALA A 71 8.79 12.49 -11.85
CA ALA A 71 7.70 13.44 -11.65
C ALA A 71 8.18 14.82 -11.15
N TRP A 72 9.21 14.85 -10.31
CA TRP A 72 9.80 16.08 -9.79
C TRP A 72 10.56 16.87 -10.86
N LEU A 73 11.32 16.18 -11.71
CA LEU A 73 12.07 16.79 -12.81
C LEU A 73 11.19 17.18 -14.01
N ALA A 74 10.05 16.51 -14.18
CA ALA A 74 9.14 16.74 -15.30
C ALA A 74 8.46 18.12 -15.27
N ARG A 75 8.09 18.60 -16.47
CA ARG A 75 7.43 19.88 -16.71
C ARG A 75 6.29 19.71 -17.73
N GLY A 76 5.31 20.61 -17.72
CA GLY A 76 4.14 20.57 -18.62
C GLY A 76 3.35 19.27 -18.53
N TRP A 77 2.84 18.78 -19.67
CA TRP A 77 2.11 17.51 -19.78
C TRP A 77 2.82 16.30 -19.16
N ALA A 78 4.15 16.22 -19.26
CA ALA A 78 4.90 15.09 -18.72
C ALA A 78 4.75 15.03 -17.19
N ARG A 79 4.69 16.18 -16.51
CA ARG A 79 4.44 16.24 -15.07
C ARG A 79 3.01 15.83 -14.73
N ALA A 80 2.03 16.27 -15.52
CA ALA A 80 0.63 15.88 -15.35
C ALA A 80 0.43 14.36 -15.46
N ALA A 81 1.20 13.68 -16.32
CA ALA A 81 1.20 12.23 -16.45
C ALA A 81 1.98 11.52 -15.32
N LEU A 82 3.16 12.03 -14.97
CA LEU A 82 4.07 11.35 -14.05
C LEU A 82 3.68 11.48 -12.57
N VAL A 83 2.96 12.53 -12.17
CA VAL A 83 2.51 12.71 -10.78
C VAL A 83 1.57 11.58 -10.32
N PRO A 84 0.50 11.22 -11.08
CA PRO A 84 -0.32 10.03 -10.78
C PRO A 84 0.49 8.74 -10.69
N VAL A 85 1.42 8.54 -11.63
CA VAL A 85 2.28 7.34 -11.66
C VAL A 85 3.16 7.28 -10.39
N ALA A 86 3.75 8.40 -9.99
CA ALA A 86 4.53 8.50 -8.77
C ALA A 86 3.66 8.25 -7.52
N ALA A 87 2.42 8.75 -7.49
CA ALA A 87 1.49 8.51 -6.38
C ALA A 87 1.14 7.02 -6.24
N VAL A 88 0.88 6.31 -7.35
CA VAL A 88 0.64 4.86 -7.35
C VAL A 88 1.89 4.09 -6.91
N ALA A 89 3.07 4.46 -7.41
CA ALA A 89 4.32 3.80 -7.04
C ALA A 89 4.66 3.99 -5.54
N LEU A 90 4.45 5.19 -5.00
CA LEU A 90 4.58 5.47 -3.58
C LEU A 90 3.56 4.64 -2.76
N GLY A 91 2.30 4.60 -3.18
CA GLY A 91 1.28 3.77 -2.53
C GLY A 91 1.65 2.29 -2.49
N PHE A 92 2.21 1.77 -3.58
CA PHE A 92 2.69 0.38 -3.65
C PHE A 92 3.84 0.14 -2.66
N ALA A 93 4.81 1.07 -2.58
CA ALA A 93 5.90 0.99 -1.60
C ALA A 93 5.38 1.03 -0.15
N LEU A 94 4.37 1.86 0.12
CA LEU A 94 3.72 1.92 1.43
C LEU A 94 3.01 0.60 1.76
N ALA A 95 2.25 0.03 0.82
CA ALA A 95 1.58 -1.26 0.97
C ALA A 95 2.59 -2.37 1.27
N GLN A 96 3.68 -2.45 0.49
CA GLN A 96 4.75 -3.40 0.72
C GLN A 96 5.40 -3.23 2.10
N SER A 97 5.71 -1.99 2.48
CA SER A 97 6.30 -1.70 3.79
C SER A 97 5.38 -2.08 4.95
N ALA A 98 4.06 -1.93 4.78
CA ALA A 98 3.07 -2.36 5.76
C ALA A 98 3.02 -3.88 5.88
N THR A 99 3.11 -4.61 4.75
CA THR A 99 3.19 -6.08 4.76
C THR A 99 4.47 -6.58 5.41
N LEU A 100 5.63 -5.98 5.13
CA LEU A 100 6.91 -6.36 5.74
C LEU A 100 6.93 -6.12 7.26
N ARG A 101 6.18 -5.14 7.77
CA ARG A 101 6.04 -4.85 9.20
C ARG A 101 4.89 -5.62 9.87
N ALA A 102 4.05 -6.32 9.09
CA ALA A 102 2.93 -7.05 9.64
C ALA A 102 3.44 -8.20 10.51
N LEU A 103 2.82 -8.40 11.68
CA LEU A 103 3.16 -9.55 12.52
C LEU A 103 2.86 -10.85 11.75
N PRO A 104 3.69 -11.89 11.91
CA PRO A 104 3.39 -13.23 11.40
C PRO A 104 1.97 -13.64 11.78
N ARG A 105 1.22 -14.14 10.79
CA ARG A 105 -0.11 -14.70 11.04
C ARG A 105 0.07 -16.06 11.70
N GLU A 106 -0.11 -16.09 13.02
CA GLU A 106 -0.10 -17.36 13.76
C GLU A 106 -1.36 -18.16 13.41
N THR A 107 -1.18 -19.38 12.89
CA THR A 107 -2.28 -20.27 12.53
C THR A 107 -3.01 -20.69 13.79
N LEU A 108 -4.26 -20.27 13.90
CA LEU A 108 -5.13 -20.70 15.00
C LEU A 108 -5.67 -22.10 14.69
N PRO A 109 -5.68 -23.03 15.66
CA PRO A 109 -6.29 -24.32 15.48
C PRO A 109 -7.81 -24.19 15.30
N TYR A 110 -8.39 -24.95 14.37
CA TYR A 110 -9.84 -25.00 14.09
C TYR A 110 -10.60 -25.93 15.04
N ARG A 111 -10.01 -26.30 16.18
CA ARG A 111 -10.59 -27.20 17.19
C ARG A 111 -10.74 -26.47 18.52
N ALA A 112 -11.49 -27.07 19.45
CA ALA A 112 -11.46 -26.64 20.83
C ALA A 112 -10.03 -26.80 21.39
N VAL A 113 -9.54 -25.76 22.04
CA VAL A 113 -8.20 -25.70 22.63
C VAL A 113 -8.24 -25.03 23.99
N VAL A 114 -7.33 -25.43 24.87
CA VAL A 114 -7.18 -24.82 26.18
C VAL A 114 -6.36 -23.55 26.04
N LEU A 115 -6.94 -22.41 26.40
CA LEU A 115 -6.25 -21.12 26.37
C LEU A 115 -5.73 -20.79 27.78
N THR A 116 -4.40 -20.78 27.96
CA THR A 116 -3.76 -20.31 29.20
C THR A 116 -3.07 -18.98 28.97
N GLY A 117 -2.98 -18.12 29.99
CA GLY A 117 -2.29 -16.84 29.87
C GLY A 117 -2.69 -15.85 30.95
N ARG A 118 -2.18 -14.62 30.82
CA ARG A 118 -2.48 -13.55 31.78
C ARG A 118 -3.71 -12.77 31.34
N VAL A 119 -4.73 -12.68 32.20
CA VAL A 119 -5.87 -11.79 31.94
C VAL A 119 -5.39 -10.34 31.98
N ALA A 120 -5.51 -9.65 30.84
CA ALA A 120 -5.09 -8.26 30.68
C ALA A 120 -6.26 -7.28 30.77
N GLY A 121 -7.49 -7.75 30.55
CA GLY A 121 -8.69 -6.93 30.68
C GLY A 121 -9.92 -7.79 30.54
N VAL A 122 -11.01 -7.35 31.17
CA VAL A 122 -12.28 -8.05 31.09
C VAL A 122 -13.42 -7.07 30.89
N GLU A 123 -14.17 -7.27 29.80
CA GLU A 123 -15.34 -6.49 29.41
C GLU A 123 -16.59 -7.30 29.72
N ILE A 124 -17.54 -6.71 30.46
CA ILE A 124 -18.85 -7.31 30.72
C ILE A 124 -19.79 -6.88 29.58
N LEU A 125 -20.41 -7.84 28.92
CA LEU A 125 -21.39 -7.60 27.85
C LEU A 125 -22.79 -8.01 28.32
N PRO A 126 -23.86 -7.55 27.66
CA PRO A 126 -25.23 -7.99 27.96
C PRO A 126 -25.41 -9.51 27.89
N GLU A 127 -24.62 -10.18 27.05
CA GLU A 127 -24.62 -11.62 26.81
C GLU A 127 -23.20 -12.19 27.03
N GLY A 128 -22.82 -12.36 28.29
CA GLY A 128 -21.57 -13.00 28.70
C GLY A 128 -20.41 -12.02 28.93
N ARG A 129 -19.18 -12.53 28.83
CA ARG A 129 -17.97 -11.77 29.19
C ARG A 129 -16.91 -11.88 28.10
N ARG A 130 -16.30 -10.76 27.71
CA ARG A 130 -15.16 -10.76 26.78
C ARG A 130 -13.86 -10.58 27.58
N VAL A 131 -13.03 -11.61 27.58
CA VAL A 131 -11.74 -11.64 28.28
C VAL A 131 -10.62 -11.39 27.27
N THR A 132 -9.80 -10.37 27.53
CA THR A 132 -8.56 -10.13 26.79
C THR A 132 -7.41 -10.79 27.54
N VAL A 133 -6.77 -11.77 26.91
CA VAL A 133 -5.63 -12.53 27.46
C VAL A 133 -4.34 -12.11 26.76
N ALA A 134 -3.34 -11.73 27.55
CA ALA A 134 -1.98 -11.45 27.10
C ALA A 134 -1.07 -12.67 27.31
N ALA A 135 -0.04 -12.80 26.46
CA ALA A 135 0.86 -13.95 26.43
C ALA A 135 0.08 -15.28 26.40
N ALA A 136 -0.99 -15.31 25.60
CA ALA A 136 -1.87 -16.47 25.49
C ALA A 136 -1.13 -17.66 24.89
N ARG A 137 -1.27 -18.84 25.48
CA ARG A 137 -0.81 -20.13 24.95
C ARG A 137 -2.04 -20.95 24.60
N LEU A 138 -1.99 -21.61 23.46
CA LEU A 138 -3.02 -22.54 22.99
C LEU A 138 -2.47 -23.94 23.22
N ASP A 139 -3.16 -24.74 24.04
CA ASP A 139 -2.67 -26.04 24.52
C ASP A 139 -1.23 -25.91 25.09
N ASP A 140 -0.33 -26.83 24.75
CA ASP A 140 1.12 -26.79 25.08
C ASP A 140 1.95 -25.96 24.09
N GLY A 141 1.30 -25.09 23.30
CA GLY A 141 1.94 -24.27 22.27
C GLY A 141 2.76 -23.10 22.80
N THR A 142 3.48 -22.44 21.89
CA THR A 142 4.23 -21.21 22.19
C THR A 142 3.31 -20.04 22.55
N ALA A 143 3.80 -19.15 23.42
CA ALA A 143 3.05 -17.96 23.79
C ALA A 143 2.88 -17.02 22.58
N LEU A 144 1.63 -16.73 22.25
CA LEU A 144 1.25 -15.77 21.23
C LEU A 144 1.77 -14.38 21.60
N ARG A 145 2.44 -13.73 20.63
CA ARG A 145 2.89 -12.34 20.79
C ARG A 145 1.74 -11.33 20.88
N ARG A 146 0.57 -11.66 20.32
CA ARG A 146 -0.62 -10.81 20.32
C ARG A 146 -1.54 -11.09 21.50
N ARG A 147 -2.34 -10.09 21.87
CA ARG A 147 -3.45 -10.28 22.82
C ARG A 147 -4.60 -11.02 22.11
N VAL A 148 -5.17 -12.01 22.78
CA VAL A 148 -6.32 -12.77 22.27
C VAL A 148 -7.57 -12.31 23.01
N ARG A 149 -8.66 -12.03 22.28
CA ARG A 149 -9.96 -11.69 22.86
C ARG A 149 -10.88 -12.90 22.73
N VAL A 150 -11.32 -13.45 23.86
CA VAL A 150 -12.24 -14.59 23.91
C VAL A 150 -13.56 -14.14 24.50
N ARG A 151 -14.67 -14.55 23.88
CA ARG A 151 -16.01 -14.35 24.42
C ARG A 151 -16.42 -15.63 25.16
N LEU A 152 -16.65 -15.51 26.45
CA LEU A 152 -17.24 -16.55 27.29
C LEU A 152 -18.75 -16.29 27.33
N ARG A 153 -19.55 -17.33 27.06
CA ARG A 153 -21.00 -17.31 27.24
C ARG A 153 -21.34 -17.63 28.68
#